data_AF-A0A524J9L0-F1
#
_entry.id   AF-A0A524J9L0-F1
#
_cell.length_a   1.000
_cell.length_b   1.000
_cell.length_c   1.000
_cell.angle_alpha   90.00
_cell.angle_beta   90.00
_cell.angle_gamma   90.00
#
_symmetry.space_group_name_H-M   'P 1'
#
loop_
_entity.id
_entity.type
_entity.pdbx_description
1 polymer ?
#
loop_
_entity_poly.entity_id
_entity_poly.type
_entity_poly.pdbx_seq_one_letter_code
_entity_poly.pdbx_strand_id
1 'polypeptide(L)'
;MVPMHELSISSAIVDTVIRHARGRRVSVVRLQVGALRQVVPRSLDFYFGIASRDTVCDGADLELELIDALLRCAACENEWDPAPGTTHDRDPAALLPQFRCPRCSAAGAGVLAGDELLVDSIDVCEPEETSGQIPAMGATGGTRPHPSHHSS
;
A
#
# COMPACT_ATOMS: atom_id res chain seq x y z
N MET A 1 -15.45 -10.96 -19.46
CA MET A 1 -14.98 -9.57 -19.33
C MET A 1 -14.20 -9.51 -18.03
N VAL A 2 -12.86 -9.56 -18.11
CA VAL A 2 -12.03 -9.29 -16.92
C VAL A 2 -12.31 -7.82 -16.59
N PRO A 3 -12.71 -7.47 -15.37
CA PRO A 3 -13.05 -6.09 -15.06
C PRO A 3 -11.75 -5.28 -15.13
N MET A 4 -11.62 -4.52 -16.22
CA MET A 4 -10.44 -3.71 -16.52
C MET A 4 -10.24 -2.61 -15.47
N HIS A 5 -11.31 -2.19 -14.80
CA HIS A 5 -11.30 -1.11 -13.82
C HIS A 5 -10.38 -1.45 -12.63
N GLU A 6 -10.59 -2.58 -11.96
CA GLU A 6 -9.82 -2.98 -10.79
C GLU A 6 -8.39 -3.38 -11.15
N LEU A 7 -8.17 -4.10 -12.26
CA LEU A 7 -6.81 -4.44 -12.70
C LEU A 7 -6.00 -3.18 -13.06
N SER A 8 -6.62 -2.17 -13.69
CA SER A 8 -5.95 -0.91 -14.01
C SER A 8 -5.58 -0.12 -12.75
N ILE A 9 -6.46 -0.10 -11.75
CA ILE A 9 -6.18 0.51 -10.44
C ILE A 9 -5.02 -0.20 -9.76
N SER A 10 -5.08 -1.54 -9.66
CA SER A 10 -4.01 -2.34 -9.06
C SER A 10 -2.66 -2.13 -9.76
N SER A 11 -2.65 -2.05 -11.09
CA SER A 11 -1.42 -1.78 -11.86
C SER A 11 -0.85 -0.40 -11.55
N ALA A 12 -1.68 0.64 -11.49
CA ALA A 12 -1.25 1.99 -11.15
C ALA A 12 -0.70 2.11 -9.70
N ILE A 13 -1.26 1.33 -8.77
CA ILE A 13 -0.75 1.21 -7.40
C ILE A 13 0.64 0.56 -7.43
N VAL A 14 0.79 -0.60 -8.08
CA VAL A 14 2.07 -1.32 -8.18
C VAL A 14 3.14 -0.44 -8.83
N ASP A 15 2.83 0.25 -9.92
CA ASP A 15 3.76 1.17 -10.59
C ASP A 15 4.21 2.32 -9.67
N THR A 16 3.30 2.83 -8.84
CA THR A 16 3.62 3.86 -7.85
C THR A 16 4.53 3.31 -6.77
N VAL A 17 4.26 2.11 -6.26
CA VAL A 17 5.09 1.45 -5.26
C VAL A 17 6.49 1.16 -5.81
N ILE A 18 6.61 0.58 -7.01
CA ILE A 18 7.90 0.25 -7.64
C ILE A 18 8.82 1.48 -7.70
N ARG A 19 8.27 2.63 -8.11
CA ARG A 19 9.04 3.90 -8.18
C ARG A 19 9.58 4.33 -6.82
N HIS A 20 8.83 4.14 -5.75
CA HIS A 20 9.22 4.55 -4.39
C HIS A 20 10.05 3.50 -3.65
N ALA A 21 9.88 2.22 -3.97
CA ALA A 21 10.63 1.11 -3.40
C ALA A 21 12.12 1.14 -3.80
N ARG A 22 12.44 1.75 -4.96
CA ARG A 22 13.82 1.87 -5.49
C ARG A 22 14.53 0.52 -5.61
N GLY A 23 13.80 -0.50 -6.07
CA GLY A 23 14.33 -1.85 -6.28
C GLY A 23 14.39 -2.74 -5.03
N ARG A 24 14.03 -2.22 -3.85
CA ARG A 24 13.92 -3.02 -2.62
C ARG A 24 12.63 -3.83 -2.62
N ARG A 25 12.68 -5.06 -2.09
CA ARG A 25 11.50 -5.90 -1.90
C ARG A 25 10.54 -5.20 -0.93
N VAL A 26 9.26 -5.19 -1.28
CA VAL A 26 8.18 -4.61 -0.49
C VAL A 26 7.46 -5.74 0.25
N SER A 27 7.22 -5.57 1.55
CA SER A 27 6.48 -6.53 2.37
C SER A 27 5.03 -6.10 2.59
N VAL A 28 4.78 -4.80 2.73
CA VAL A 28 3.43 -4.25 2.98
C VAL A 28 3.23 -2.97 2.17
N VAL A 29 2.05 -2.82 1.58
CA VAL A 29 1.56 -1.59 0.96
C VAL A 29 0.32 -1.13 1.74
N ARG A 30 0.35 0.09 2.27
CA ARG A 30 -0.80 0.72 2.93
C ARG A 30 -1.47 1.68 1.99
N LEU A 31 -2.75 1.47 1.73
CA LEU A 31 -3.53 2.21 0.75
C LEU A 31 -4.79 2.80 1.40
N GLN A 32 -4.94 4.11 1.27
CA GLN A 32 -6.19 4.80 1.59
C GLN A 32 -7.15 4.72 0.41
N VAL A 33 -8.38 4.26 0.68
CA VAL A 33 -9.43 4.10 -0.31
C VAL A 33 -10.70 4.79 0.17
N GLY A 34 -11.07 5.85 -0.53
CA GLY A 34 -12.27 6.60 -0.24
C GLY A 34 -13.55 5.91 -0.70
N ALA A 35 -14.61 6.03 0.09
CA ALA A 35 -15.91 5.40 -0.19
C ALA A 35 -16.51 5.82 -1.55
N LEU A 36 -16.24 7.03 -2.04
CA LEU A 36 -16.72 7.52 -3.34
C LEU A 36 -15.98 6.87 -4.53
N ARG A 37 -14.84 6.21 -4.30
CA ARG A 37 -14.17 5.42 -5.35
C ARG A 37 -14.88 4.13 -5.70
N GLN A 38 -15.82 3.68 -4.87
CA GLN A 38 -16.64 2.48 -5.11
C GLN A 38 -15.80 1.23 -5.40
N VAL A 39 -14.57 1.17 -4.86
CA VAL A 39 -13.69 0.02 -4.99
C VAL A 39 -14.15 -1.08 -4.05
N VAL A 40 -14.24 -2.31 -4.55
CA VAL A 40 -14.54 -3.49 -3.72
C VAL A 40 -13.23 -4.01 -3.13
N PRO A 41 -13.02 -3.96 -1.79
CA PRO A 41 -11.75 -4.31 -1.15
C PRO A 41 -11.20 -5.68 -1.57
N ARG A 42 -12.06 -6.69 -1.56
CA ARG A 42 -11.69 -8.06 -1.95
C ARG A 42 -11.26 -8.17 -3.42
N SER A 43 -11.90 -7.43 -4.31
CA SER A 43 -11.49 -7.41 -5.72
C SER A 43 -10.14 -6.73 -5.87
N LEU A 44 -9.93 -5.60 -5.17
CA LEU A 44 -8.68 -4.86 -5.22
C LEU A 44 -7.50 -5.71 -4.74
N ASP A 45 -7.64 -6.39 -3.60
CA ASP A 45 -6.64 -7.32 -3.06
C ASP A 45 -6.29 -8.44 -4.07
N PHE A 46 -7.32 -9.06 -4.65
CA PHE A 46 -7.12 -10.08 -5.68
C PHE A 46 -6.35 -9.56 -6.90
N TYR A 47 -6.77 -8.41 -7.47
CA TYR A 47 -6.11 -7.85 -8.65
C TYR A 47 -4.74 -7.26 -8.34
N PHE A 48 -4.50 -6.79 -7.11
CA PHE A 48 -3.18 -6.39 -6.65
C PHE A 48 -2.22 -7.59 -6.68
N GLY A 49 -2.63 -8.73 -6.14
CA GLY A 49 -1.83 -9.97 -6.21
C GLY A 49 -1.57 -10.46 -7.65
N ILE A 50 -2.45 -10.13 -8.60
CA ILE A 50 -2.20 -10.40 -10.03
C ILE A 50 -1.17 -9.42 -10.60
N ALA A 51 -1.35 -8.12 -10.35
CA ALA A 51 -0.53 -7.05 -10.90
C ALA A 51 0.88 -6.99 -10.28
N SER A 52 1.06 -7.49 -9.07
CA SER A 52 2.33 -7.47 -8.34
C SER A 52 3.30 -8.59 -8.74
N ARG A 53 2.83 -9.63 -9.44
CA ARG A 53 3.67 -10.75 -9.88
C ARG A 53 4.86 -10.29 -10.71
N ASP A 54 5.99 -10.95 -10.50
CA ASP A 54 7.25 -10.63 -11.18
C ASP A 54 7.75 -9.19 -10.93
N THR A 55 7.32 -8.57 -9.83
CA THR A 55 7.79 -7.23 -9.38
C THR A 55 8.36 -7.26 -7.96
N VAL A 56 8.87 -6.13 -7.48
CA VAL A 56 9.30 -5.99 -6.07
C VAL A 56 8.15 -6.07 -5.05
N CYS A 57 6.90 -6.03 -5.52
CA CYS A 57 5.69 -6.17 -4.71
C CYS A 57 5.17 -7.61 -4.65
N ASP A 58 5.83 -8.57 -5.31
CA ASP A 58 5.34 -9.94 -5.38
C ASP A 58 5.30 -10.60 -3.99
N GLY A 59 4.10 -10.97 -3.55
CA GLY A 59 3.81 -11.49 -2.21
C GLY A 59 3.75 -10.43 -1.11
N ALA A 60 3.65 -9.14 -1.44
CA ALA A 60 3.38 -8.09 -0.46
C ALA A 60 1.92 -8.12 0.02
N ASP A 61 1.69 -7.79 1.29
CA ASP A 61 0.35 -7.60 1.84
C ASP A 61 -0.20 -6.22 1.45
N LEU A 62 -1.48 -6.17 1.07
CA LEU A 62 -2.20 -4.91 0.82
C LEU A 62 -3.11 -4.59 2.00
N GLU A 63 -2.70 -3.62 2.82
CA GLU A 63 -3.48 -3.11 3.93
C GLU A 63 -4.33 -1.91 3.47
N LEU A 64 -5.63 -1.99 3.70
CA LEU A 64 -6.58 -0.95 3.27
C LEU A 64 -7.07 -0.14 4.45
N GLU A 65 -6.92 1.17 4.36
CA GLU A 65 -7.62 2.14 5.20
C GLU A 65 -8.82 2.70 4.41
N LEU A 66 -10.04 2.38 4.86
CA LEU A 66 -11.26 2.85 4.20
C LEU A 66 -11.64 4.22 4.77
N ILE A 67 -11.77 5.21 3.88
CA ILE A 67 -12.09 6.59 4.25
C ILE A 67 -13.56 6.87 3.91
N ASP A 68 -14.35 7.20 4.93
CA ASP A 68 -15.75 7.57 4.75
C ASP A 68 -15.88 8.85 3.93
N ALA A 69 -16.99 8.97 3.21
CA ALA A 69 -17.26 10.16 2.42
C ALA A 69 -17.67 11.33 3.31
N LEU A 70 -17.12 12.50 3.04
CA LEU A 70 -17.53 13.74 3.68
C LEU A 70 -17.75 14.81 2.63
N LEU A 71 -18.98 15.30 2.54
CA LEU A 71 -19.38 16.35 1.62
C LEU A 71 -19.58 17.66 2.37
N ARG A 72 -19.30 18.79 1.71
CA ARG A 72 -19.58 20.14 2.22
C ARG A 72 -20.47 20.92 1.27
N CYS A 73 -21.52 21.54 1.81
CA CYS A 73 -22.48 22.27 1.01
C CYS A 73 -21.88 23.59 0.55
N ALA A 74 -21.97 23.89 -0.75
CA ALA A 74 -21.51 25.18 -1.28
C ALA A 74 -22.39 26.37 -0.85
N ALA A 75 -23.64 26.13 -0.44
CA ALA A 75 -24.60 27.18 -0.12
C ALA A 75 -24.68 27.51 1.39
N CYS A 76 -24.57 26.51 2.26
CA CYS A 76 -24.75 26.70 3.71
C CYS A 76 -23.63 26.09 4.56
N GLU A 77 -22.55 25.61 3.92
CA GLU A 77 -21.35 25.05 4.54
C GLU A 77 -21.57 23.84 5.45
N ASN A 78 -22.79 23.29 5.49
CA ASN A 78 -23.08 22.07 6.21
C ASN A 78 -22.26 20.91 5.66
N GLU A 79 -21.65 20.14 6.56
CA GLU A 79 -20.95 18.90 6.23
C GLU A 79 -21.85 17.69 6.50
N TRP A 80 -21.78 16.67 5.66
CA TRP A 80 -22.53 15.43 5.86
C TRP A 80 -21.88 14.24 5.16
N ASP A 81 -22.13 13.06 5.70
CA ASP A 81 -21.83 11.79 5.06
C ASP A 81 -22.98 11.44 4.09
N PRO A 82 -22.69 11.22 2.78
CA PRO A 82 -23.69 10.83 1.80
C PRO A 82 -24.06 9.35 1.87
N ALA A 83 -23.50 8.55 2.77
CA ALA A 83 -23.84 7.14 2.91
C ALA A 83 -25.36 6.93 3.06
N PRO A 84 -25.90 5.87 2.43
CA PRO A 84 -27.30 5.52 2.63
C PRO A 84 -27.56 5.21 4.11
N GLY A 85 -28.75 5.57 4.57
CA GLY A 85 -29.28 5.18 5.87
C GLY A 85 -29.44 3.67 6.01
N THR A 86 -29.84 3.23 7.19
CA THR A 86 -29.95 1.80 7.51
C THR A 86 -31.35 1.27 7.18
N THR A 87 -31.50 -0.05 7.12
CA THR A 87 -32.80 -0.71 6.90
C THR A 87 -33.86 -0.44 7.98
N HIS A 88 -33.50 0.25 9.07
CA HIS A 88 -34.43 0.71 10.10
C HIS A 88 -35.12 2.03 9.72
N ASP A 89 -34.64 2.70 8.68
CA ASP A 89 -35.25 3.92 8.16
C ASP A 89 -36.53 3.57 7.39
N ARG A 90 -37.64 4.18 7.80
CA ARG A 90 -38.97 3.94 7.22
C ARG A 90 -39.15 4.60 5.84
N ASP A 91 -38.17 5.40 5.41
CA ASP A 91 -38.17 6.08 4.13
C ASP A 91 -37.34 5.27 3.11
N PRO A 92 -37.96 4.76 2.03
CA PRO A 92 -37.24 4.07 0.96
C PRO A 92 -36.15 4.93 0.31
N ALA A 93 -36.27 6.26 0.34
CA ALA A 93 -35.26 7.17 -0.18
C ALA A 93 -33.99 7.20 0.68
N ALA A 94 -34.07 6.82 1.97
CA ALA A 94 -32.92 6.72 2.86
C ALA A 94 -31.96 5.59 2.44
N LEU A 95 -32.41 4.62 1.63
CA LEU A 95 -31.55 3.54 1.11
C LEU A 95 -30.64 3.99 -0.04
N LEU A 96 -30.75 5.24 -0.49
CA LEU A 96 -29.92 5.80 -1.55
C LEU A 96 -28.91 6.81 -0.98
N PRO A 97 -27.73 6.94 -1.61
CA PRO A 97 -26.76 7.96 -1.21
C PRO A 97 -27.34 9.39 -1.28
N GLN A 98 -27.12 10.17 -0.23
CA GLN A 98 -27.72 11.48 -0.04
C GLN A 98 -26.79 12.58 -0.56
N PHE A 99 -26.85 12.89 -1.86
CA PHE A 99 -26.01 13.96 -2.46
C PHE A 99 -26.59 15.37 -2.36
N ARG A 100 -27.78 15.52 -1.75
CA ARG A 100 -28.37 16.83 -1.45
C ARG A 100 -28.07 17.21 -0.02
N CYS A 101 -27.81 18.49 0.20
CA CYS A 101 -27.59 18.98 1.55
C CYS A 101 -28.83 18.74 2.42
N PRO A 102 -28.72 18.01 3.55
CA PRO A 102 -29.88 17.73 4.41
C PRO A 102 -30.41 18.98 5.12
N ARG A 103 -29.61 20.06 5.18
CA ARG A 103 -29.96 21.31 5.87
C ARG A 103 -30.71 22.31 4.99
N CYS A 104 -30.28 22.50 3.74
CA CYS A 104 -30.83 23.54 2.85
C CYS A 104 -31.35 23.02 1.51
N SER A 105 -31.23 21.71 1.27
CA SER A 105 -31.67 21.02 0.03
C SER A 105 -31.00 21.49 -1.28
N ALA A 106 -30.00 22.37 -1.18
CA ALA A 106 -29.20 22.81 -2.31
C ALA A 106 -28.56 21.60 -3.02
N ALA A 107 -28.50 21.71 -4.35
CA ALA A 107 -27.74 20.79 -5.18
C ALA A 107 -26.28 21.25 -5.23
N GLY A 108 -25.34 20.30 -5.21
CA GLY A 108 -23.91 20.58 -5.28
C GLY A 108 -23.24 20.58 -3.90
N ALA A 109 -22.14 19.84 -3.83
CA ALA A 109 -21.28 19.72 -2.66
C ALA A 109 -19.82 19.63 -3.10
N GLY A 110 -18.92 20.23 -2.32
CA GLY A 110 -17.50 19.90 -2.40
C GLY A 110 -17.24 18.57 -1.68
N VAL A 111 -16.29 17.78 -2.20
CA VAL A 111 -15.81 16.58 -1.51
C VAL A 111 -14.67 16.98 -0.60
N LEU A 112 -14.80 16.69 0.70
CA LEU A 112 -13.74 16.91 1.70
C LEU A 112 -12.94 15.63 1.98
N ALA A 113 -13.60 14.48 1.94
CA ALA A 113 -13.01 13.17 2.12
C ALA A 113 -13.83 12.10 1.38
N GLY A 114 -13.24 10.92 1.20
CA GLY A 114 -13.86 9.77 0.56
C GLY A 114 -13.56 9.67 -0.93
N ASP A 115 -12.68 10.50 -1.49
CA ASP A 115 -12.19 10.40 -2.87
C ASP A 115 -10.71 9.94 -2.93
N GLU A 116 -10.22 9.32 -1.87
CA GLU A 116 -8.84 8.86 -1.76
C GLU A 116 -8.61 7.59 -2.61
N LEU A 117 -7.45 7.55 -3.25
CA LEU A 117 -6.82 6.32 -3.76
C LEU A 117 -5.33 6.58 -3.71
N LEU A 118 -4.79 6.50 -2.50
CA LEU A 118 -3.47 7.01 -2.17
C LEU A 118 -2.65 5.92 -1.52
N VAL A 119 -1.45 5.69 -2.02
CA VAL A 119 -0.43 4.89 -1.32
C VAL A 119 0.08 5.75 -0.18
N ASP A 120 -0.32 5.42 1.04
CA ASP A 120 0.07 6.14 2.27
C ASP A 120 1.52 5.81 2.62
N SER A 121 1.85 4.52 2.70
CA SER A 121 3.18 4.05 3.09
C SER A 121 3.50 2.67 2.52
N ILE A 122 4.79 2.35 2.46
CA ILE A 122 5.30 1.04 2.04
C ILE A 122 6.38 0.57 3.00
N ASP A 123 6.31 -0.70 3.40
CA ASP A 123 7.35 -1.35 4.19
C ASP A 123 8.29 -2.11 3.24
N VAL A 124 9.59 -1.85 3.37
CA VAL A 124 10.62 -2.45 2.51
C VAL A 124 11.54 -3.34 3.35
N CYS A 125 11.89 -4.50 2.81
CA CYS A 125 12.89 -5.36 3.42
C CYS A 125 14.27 -4.71 3.28
N GLU A 126 15.05 -4.71 4.35
CA GLU A 126 16.46 -4.34 4.26
C GLU A 126 17.22 -5.39 3.44
N PRO A 127 18.18 -4.97 2.61
CA PRO A 127 19.02 -5.92 1.89
C PRO A 127 19.85 -6.71 2.90
N GLU A 128 19.88 -8.04 2.78
CA GLU A 128 20.83 -8.84 3.56
C GLU A 128 22.25 -8.46 3.14
N GLU A 129 23.01 -7.87 4.06
CA GLU A 129 24.44 -7.68 3.89
C GLU A 129 25.09 -9.06 3.73
N THR A 130 25.53 -9.39 2.52
CA THR A 130 26.40 -10.55 2.31
C THR A 130 27.71 -10.27 3.03
N SER A 131 27.81 -10.72 4.28
CA SER A 131 29.06 -10.74 5.04
C SER A 131 30.01 -11.67 4.30
N GLY A 132 30.86 -11.07 3.48
CA GLY A 132 31.87 -11.76 2.68
C GLY A 132 32.79 -12.53 3.61
N GLN A 133 32.67 -13.85 3.58
CA GLN A 133 33.67 -14.74 4.16
C GLN A 133 34.99 -14.55 3.40
N ILE A 134 35.91 -13.78 4.00
CA ILE A 134 37.31 -13.73 3.57
C ILE A 134 37.89 -15.13 3.79
N PRO A 135 38.36 -15.85 2.75
CA PRO A 135 39.02 -17.13 2.97
C PRO A 135 40.35 -16.88 3.67
N ALA A 136 40.51 -17.45 4.86
CA ALA A 136 41.79 -17.46 5.58
C ALA A 136 42.82 -18.22 4.72
N MET A 137 43.78 -17.50 4.14
CA MET A 137 44.97 -18.09 3.54
C MET A 137 45.72 -18.88 4.63
N GLY A 138 45.82 -20.19 4.43
CA GLY A 138 46.46 -21.12 5.34
C GLY A 138 47.92 -20.79 5.57
N ALA A 139 48.31 -20.70 6.84
CA ALA A 139 49.70 -20.67 7.25
C ALA A 139 50.28 -22.09 7.14
N THR A 140 51.03 -22.37 6.08
CA THR A 140 51.88 -23.57 6.01
C THR A 140 53.10 -23.38 6.90
N GLY A 141 53.31 -24.34 7.80
CA GLY A 141 54.37 -24.34 8.79
C GLY A 141 55.79 -24.38 8.20
N GLY A 142 56.72 -23.78 8.95
CA GLY A 142 58.16 -23.85 8.70
C GLY A 142 58.90 -24.09 10.01
N THR A 143 59.33 -25.34 10.20
CA THR A 143 60.18 -25.81 11.31
C THR A 143 61.53 -25.10 11.28
N ARG A 144 61.96 -24.51 12.41
CA ARG A 144 63.33 -23.97 12.57
C ARG A 144 64.33 -25.10 12.83
N PRO A 145 65.47 -25.17 12.12
CA PRO A 145 66.56 -26.03 12.52
C PRO A 145 67.46 -25.36 13.57
N HIS A 146 67.93 -26.19 14.49
CA HIS A 146 68.97 -25.94 15.48
C HIS A 146 70.32 -25.70 14.78
N PRO A 147 71.22 -24.86 15.33
CA PRO A 147 72.65 -25.08 15.15
C PRO A 147 73.31 -25.35 16.50
N SER A 148 73.93 -26.52 16.59
CA SER A 148 75.06 -26.84 17.47
C SER A 148 76.33 -26.24 16.87
N HIS A 149 77.24 -25.70 17.71
CA HIS A 149 78.71 -25.63 17.56
C HIS A 149 79.21 -24.86 18.82
N HIS A 150 79.74 -25.50 19.86
CA HIS A 150 81.13 -25.96 20.06
C HIS A 150 82.24 -24.95 19.75
N SER A 151 82.93 -24.54 20.83
CA SER A 151 84.39 -24.49 21.02
C SER A 151 85.02 -23.15 21.41
N SER A 152 85.72 -23.23 22.56
CA SER A 152 86.81 -22.41 23.10
C SER A 152 86.47 -21.11 23.81
#